data_AF-K5Z1N1-F1
#
_entry.id   AF-K5Z1N1-F1
#
_cell.length_a   1.000
_cell.length_b   1.000
_cell.length_c   1.000
_cell.angle_alpha   90.00
_cell.angle_beta   90.00
_cell.angle_gamma   90.00
#
_symmetry.space_group_name_H-M   'P 1'
#
loop_
_entity.id
_entity.type
_entity.pdbx_description
1 polymer ?
#
loop_
_entity_poly.entity_id
_entity_poly.type
_entity_poly.pdbx_seq_one_letter_code
_entity_poly.pdbx_strand_id
1 'polypeptide(L)'
;MQKKQVLSYLSAQKRAFKARRALQIKFFLCLMLLVASISTFAAVTSPEDSKVSTEIVVGTTMASMMAIGSIDDVADKEVAGESIAYKVWLVETKQLDSARQFPIPNANREVSSLPMLDGEYMHYFEAHDIPTYTSSGEKGDLTISSTNTFTIIMGGVRDQLLNFIEEKAGCKFILIFQECESNNRFILGNPCKPMVLKSYNLKNDKENRSVTFTFENKSIKQYHKYVGDIIVKEAVPHTADATALNVLPGVNTYRIPDGSSATYAITSVTGLTSTDKGRTITLVGTGSDKPATVADNTSYILEDGATWTAKAGSRISFRVLDSTTLVEIQGSRVQTA
;
A
#
# COMPACT_ATOMS: atom_id res chain seq x y z
N MET A 1 -12.23 70.33 4.05
CA MET A 1 -12.25 69.55 5.31
C MET A 1 -12.18 68.03 5.13
N GLN A 2 -12.63 67.45 4.02
CA GLN A 2 -12.79 65.99 3.84
C GLN A 2 -11.48 65.17 3.69
N LYS A 3 -10.40 65.72 3.12
CA LYS A 3 -9.18 64.95 2.81
C LYS A 3 -8.41 64.44 4.05
N LYS A 4 -8.41 65.21 5.15
CA LYS A 4 -7.79 64.81 6.42
C LYS A 4 -8.56 63.68 7.12
N GLN A 5 -9.89 63.70 7.07
CA GLN A 5 -10.75 62.65 7.64
C GLN A 5 -10.62 61.32 6.88
N VAL A 6 -10.50 61.36 5.55
CA VAL A 6 -10.29 60.15 4.74
C VAL A 6 -8.91 59.53 5.02
N LEU A 7 -7.86 60.34 5.13
CA LEU A 7 -6.51 59.86 5.47
C LEU A 7 -6.44 59.27 6.89
N SER A 8 -7.12 59.88 7.88
CA SER A 8 -7.18 59.33 9.23
C SER A 8 -7.93 57.99 9.27
N TYR A 9 -9.04 57.87 8.52
CA TYR A 9 -9.80 56.62 8.42
C TYR A 9 -8.97 55.47 7.79
N LEU A 10 -8.28 55.74 6.69
CA LEU A 10 -7.39 54.77 6.04
C LEU A 10 -6.23 54.34 6.95
N SER A 11 -5.67 55.27 7.73
CA SER A 11 -4.61 54.95 8.70
C SER A 11 -5.11 54.06 9.84
N ALA A 12 -6.34 54.30 10.33
CA ALA A 12 -6.98 53.50 11.37
C ALA A 12 -7.30 52.08 10.87
N GLN A 13 -7.83 51.95 9.64
CA GLN A 13 -8.06 50.63 9.02
C GLN A 13 -6.77 49.83 8.81
N LYS A 14 -5.68 50.46 8.34
CA LYS A 14 -4.38 49.79 8.21
C LYS A 14 -3.84 49.30 9.56
N ARG A 15 -4.03 50.08 10.63
CA ARG A 15 -3.59 49.71 11.98
C ARG A 15 -4.42 48.55 12.55
N ALA A 16 -5.74 48.58 12.34
CA ALA A 16 -6.64 47.49 12.73
C ALA A 16 -6.35 46.19 11.96
N PHE A 17 -6.06 46.28 10.66
CA PHE A 17 -5.67 45.13 9.84
C PHE A 17 -4.34 44.52 10.30
N LYS A 18 -3.34 45.36 10.60
CA LYS A 18 -2.04 44.90 11.13
C LYS A 18 -2.19 44.24 12.50
N ALA A 19 -3.05 44.78 13.37
CA ALA A 19 -3.34 44.21 14.68
C ALA A 19 -4.08 42.86 14.58
N ARG A 20 -5.08 42.74 13.69
CA ARG A 20 -5.77 41.46 13.42
C ARG A 20 -4.83 40.40 12.86
N ARG A 21 -3.97 40.77 11.91
CA ARG A 21 -2.96 39.85 11.36
C ARG A 21 -1.93 39.43 12.40
N ALA A 22 -1.49 40.35 13.26
CA ALA A 22 -0.59 40.02 14.38
C ALA A 22 -1.27 39.09 15.41
N LEU A 23 -2.56 39.29 15.70
CA LEU A 23 -3.35 38.42 16.56
C LEU A 23 -3.53 37.03 15.95
N GLN A 24 -3.85 36.95 14.65
CA GLN A 24 -3.96 35.69 13.92
C GLN A 24 -2.63 34.93 13.86
N ILE A 25 -1.51 35.62 13.62
CA ILE A 25 -0.18 35.00 13.65
C ILE A 25 0.18 34.52 15.05
N LYS A 26 -0.10 35.30 16.09
CA LYS A 26 0.13 34.88 17.48
C LYS A 26 -0.75 33.69 17.87
N PHE A 27 -2.02 33.69 17.47
CA PHE A 27 -2.93 32.57 17.69
C PHE A 27 -2.44 31.31 16.98
N PHE A 28 -2.02 31.43 15.71
CA PHE A 28 -1.45 30.33 14.95
C PHE A 28 -0.15 29.79 15.57
N LEU A 29 0.74 30.68 16.02
CA LEU A 29 1.97 30.29 16.72
C LEU A 29 1.70 29.61 18.07
N CYS A 30 0.71 30.09 18.84
CA CYS A 30 0.29 29.45 20.08
C CYS A 30 -0.32 28.07 19.82
N LEU A 31 -1.12 27.91 18.76
CA LEU A 31 -1.68 26.63 18.36
C LEU A 31 -0.58 25.64 17.96
N MET A 32 0.41 26.09 17.17
CA MET A 32 1.58 25.29 16.79
C MET A 32 2.40 24.85 18.01
N LEU A 33 2.60 25.75 18.98
CA LEU A 33 3.28 25.45 20.24
C LEU A 33 2.52 24.42 21.09
N LEU A 34 1.19 24.53 21.14
CA LEU A 34 0.35 23.61 21.90
C LEU A 34 0.40 22.20 21.28
N VAL A 35 0.32 22.09 19.96
CA VAL A 35 0.47 20.81 19.25
C VAL A 35 1.88 20.23 19.44
N ALA A 36 2.93 21.05 19.37
CA ALA A 36 4.31 20.62 19.59
C ALA A 36 4.58 20.16 21.05
N SER A 37 3.88 20.75 22.03
CA SER A 37 3.98 20.32 23.42
C SER A 37 3.33 18.95 23.68
N ILE A 38 2.23 18.66 22.97
CA ILE A 38 1.54 17.36 23.06
C ILE A 38 2.39 16.27 22.41
N SER A 39 3.00 16.55 21.25
CA SER A 39 3.86 15.58 20.56
C SER A 39 5.15 15.26 21.32
N THR A 40 5.76 16.25 21.96
CA THR A 40 6.94 16.02 22.82
C THR A 40 6.59 15.22 24.07
N PHE A 41 5.43 15.44 24.69
CA PHE A 41 4.98 14.63 25.83
C PHE A 41 4.71 13.18 25.43
N ALA A 42 4.01 12.95 24.31
CA ALA A 42 3.75 11.60 23.78
C ALA A 42 5.04 10.85 23.42
N ALA A 43 6.04 11.55 22.87
CA ALA A 43 7.34 10.96 22.54
C ALA A 43 8.15 10.50 23.76
N VAL A 44 7.92 11.10 24.94
CA VAL A 44 8.61 10.71 26.18
C VAL A 44 7.88 9.58 26.92
N THR A 45 6.55 9.51 26.85
CA THR A 45 5.76 8.53 27.61
C THR A 45 5.52 7.22 26.87
N SER A 46 5.56 7.26 25.53
CA SER A 46 5.20 6.13 24.67
C SER A 46 5.87 6.32 23.30
N PRO A 47 7.14 5.89 23.14
CA PRO A 47 7.89 6.03 21.89
C PRO A 47 7.19 5.37 20.70
N GLU A 48 6.39 4.32 20.94
CA GLU A 48 5.54 3.65 19.94
C GLU A 48 4.40 4.55 19.42
N ASP A 49 3.73 5.32 20.29
CA ASP A 49 2.61 6.22 19.91
C ASP A 49 3.10 7.55 19.32
N SER A 50 4.40 7.83 19.44
CA SER A 50 5.01 9.05 18.90
C SER A 50 4.88 9.16 17.37
N LYS A 51 4.80 8.03 16.65
CA LYS A 51 4.63 8.01 15.19
C LYS A 51 3.35 8.69 14.75
N VAL A 52 2.22 8.37 15.39
CA VAL A 52 0.91 8.99 15.10
C VAL A 52 0.93 10.48 15.41
N SER A 53 1.60 10.89 16.48
CA SER A 53 1.69 12.32 16.87
C SER A 53 2.63 13.13 15.97
N THR A 54 3.63 12.50 15.35
CA THR A 54 4.61 13.17 14.47
C THR A 54 4.06 13.32 13.05
N GLU A 55 3.23 12.39 12.59
CA GLU A 55 2.50 12.49 11.31
C GLU A 55 1.50 13.66 11.28
N ILE A 56 0.92 14.03 12.43
CA ILE A 56 0.02 15.19 12.53
C ILE A 56 0.79 16.53 12.44
N VAL A 57 2.08 16.54 12.81
CA VAL A 57 2.93 17.76 12.85
C VAL A 57 3.73 17.96 11.56
N VAL A 58 4.11 16.88 10.89
CA VAL A 58 4.80 16.93 9.60
C VAL A 58 3.76 16.64 8.53
N GLY A 59 3.25 17.67 7.87
CA GLY A 59 2.28 17.55 6.78
C GLY A 59 2.78 16.67 5.63
N THR A 60 2.66 15.36 5.78
CA THR A 60 2.88 14.37 4.74
C THR A 60 1.65 14.42 3.83
N THR A 61 1.78 15.30 2.84
CA THR A 61 1.17 15.26 1.51
C THR A 61 -0.07 14.37 1.37
N MET A 62 -1.21 15.03 1.11
CA MET A 62 -2.47 14.54 0.52
C MET A 62 -2.25 13.85 -0.85
N ALA A 63 -1.33 12.90 -0.91
CA ALA A 63 -0.88 12.24 -2.13
C ALA A 63 -0.40 10.82 -1.85
N SER A 64 -0.90 10.17 -0.81
CA SER A 64 -0.78 8.72 -0.62
C SER A 64 -2.05 8.03 -1.11
N MET A 65 -1.97 6.76 -1.52
CA MET A 65 -3.18 5.97 -1.82
C MET A 65 -4.01 5.72 -0.55
N MET A 66 -3.41 5.87 0.63
CA MET A 66 -4.11 5.81 1.92
C MET A 66 -5.19 6.87 2.07
N ALA A 67 -5.00 8.07 1.52
CA ALA A 67 -6.01 9.14 1.55
C ALA A 67 -7.22 8.83 0.67
N ILE A 68 -7.03 8.08 -0.42
CA ILE A 68 -8.10 7.65 -1.34
C ILE A 68 -8.86 6.45 -0.75
N GLY A 69 -8.13 5.51 -0.15
CA GLY A 69 -8.67 4.27 0.40
C GLY A 69 -9.08 3.26 -0.67
N SER A 70 -9.71 2.16 -0.24
CA SER A 70 -10.32 1.20 -1.15
C SER A 70 -11.67 1.71 -1.66
N ILE A 71 -12.06 1.29 -2.86
CA ILE A 71 -13.28 1.71 -3.54
C ILE A 71 -14.06 0.47 -3.98
N ASP A 72 -15.22 0.27 -3.37
CA ASP A 72 -16.12 -0.86 -3.66
C ASP A 72 -16.95 -0.65 -4.93
N ASP A 73 -17.56 -1.72 -5.44
CA ASP A 73 -18.49 -1.63 -6.57
C ASP A 73 -19.83 -1.00 -6.16
N VAL A 74 -20.59 -0.54 -7.14
CA VAL A 74 -21.93 0.03 -6.98
C VAL A 74 -22.98 -0.92 -7.55
N ALA A 75 -24.17 -0.93 -6.93
CA ALA A 75 -25.27 -1.76 -7.41
C ALA A 75 -25.76 -1.33 -8.80
N ASP A 76 -26.36 -2.27 -9.55
CA ASP A 76 -26.89 -2.05 -10.91
C ASP A 76 -27.90 -0.89 -11.04
N LYS A 77 -28.47 -0.46 -9.92
CA LYS A 77 -29.30 0.76 -9.85
C LYS A 77 -28.53 2.01 -10.30
N GLU A 78 -27.22 2.01 -10.13
CA GLU A 78 -26.33 3.12 -10.47
C GLU A 78 -25.66 2.96 -11.84
N VAL A 79 -25.59 1.73 -12.39
CA VAL A 79 -24.97 1.41 -13.69
C VAL A 79 -25.56 0.11 -14.28
N ALA A 80 -25.91 0.08 -15.57
CA ALA A 80 -26.38 -1.16 -16.22
C ALA A 80 -25.19 -1.96 -16.79
N GLY A 81 -24.84 -3.11 -16.20
CA GLY A 81 -23.70 -3.95 -16.61
C GLY A 81 -23.79 -5.39 -16.09
N GLU A 82 -22.97 -6.29 -16.65
CA GLU A 82 -22.90 -7.71 -16.26
C GLU A 82 -22.14 -7.92 -14.94
N SER A 83 -22.61 -8.86 -14.11
CA SER A 83 -22.19 -9.07 -12.72
C SER A 83 -20.89 -9.88 -12.56
N ILE A 84 -19.77 -9.44 -13.14
CA ILE A 84 -18.45 -10.02 -12.86
C ILE A 84 -17.53 -8.97 -12.24
N ALA A 85 -17.34 -9.07 -10.92
CA ALA A 85 -16.50 -8.16 -10.16
C ALA A 85 -15.01 -8.54 -10.23
N TYR A 86 -14.15 -7.54 -10.43
CA TYR A 86 -12.70 -7.67 -10.37
C TYR A 86 -12.12 -6.73 -9.33
N LYS A 87 -11.19 -7.21 -8.51
CA LYS A 87 -10.42 -6.37 -7.59
C LYS A 87 -9.09 -5.99 -8.23
N VAL A 88 -8.84 -4.68 -8.28
CA VAL A 88 -7.59 -4.11 -8.80
C VAL A 88 -6.93 -3.29 -7.71
N TRP A 89 -5.80 -3.75 -7.19
CA TRP A 89 -4.97 -2.97 -6.27
C TRP A 89 -4.04 -2.04 -7.06
N LEU A 90 -4.13 -0.75 -6.73
CA LEU A 90 -3.30 0.29 -7.31
C LEU A 90 -2.22 0.67 -6.29
N VAL A 91 -0.98 0.26 -6.53
CA VAL A 91 0.15 0.57 -5.64
C VAL A 91 0.97 1.68 -6.30
N GLU A 92 0.94 2.90 -5.76
CA GLU A 92 1.76 3.99 -6.28
C GLU A 92 3.24 3.65 -6.03
N THR A 93 4.13 3.91 -6.99
CA THR A 93 5.56 3.58 -6.84
C THR A 93 6.23 4.23 -5.63
N LYS A 94 5.65 5.32 -5.09
CA LYS A 94 6.13 6.00 -3.88
C LYS A 94 5.81 5.24 -2.59
N GLN A 95 4.82 4.36 -2.60
CA GLN A 95 4.50 3.51 -1.44
C GLN A 95 5.50 2.36 -1.29
N LEU A 96 6.35 2.14 -2.29
CA LEU A 96 7.38 1.10 -2.27
C LEU A 96 8.66 1.63 -1.62
N ASP A 97 9.26 0.79 -0.78
CA ASP A 97 10.58 1.00 -0.21
C ASP A 97 11.65 0.81 -1.29
N SER A 98 12.17 1.92 -1.82
CA SER A 98 13.20 1.93 -2.86
C SER A 98 14.56 1.40 -2.39
N ALA A 99 14.80 1.30 -1.07
CA ALA A 99 16.03 0.72 -0.55
C ALA A 99 16.04 -0.81 -0.65
N ARG A 100 14.86 -1.42 -0.82
CA ARG A 100 14.70 -2.87 -0.92
C ARG A 100 14.53 -3.29 -2.37
N GLN A 101 15.12 -4.44 -2.71
CA GLN A 101 15.03 -5.00 -4.06
C GLN A 101 13.58 -5.37 -4.39
N PHE A 102 13.11 -4.94 -5.56
CA PHE A 102 11.81 -5.35 -6.08
C PHE A 102 11.85 -6.84 -6.48
N PRO A 103 10.83 -7.64 -6.13
CA PRO A 103 10.84 -9.08 -6.38
C PRO A 103 10.92 -9.39 -7.87
N ILE A 104 11.83 -10.28 -8.23
CA ILE A 104 12.05 -10.73 -9.61
C ILE A 104 11.16 -11.95 -9.86
N PRO A 105 10.48 -12.05 -11.02
CA PRO A 105 9.69 -13.23 -11.34
C PRO A 105 10.54 -14.52 -11.34
N ASN A 106 10.03 -15.58 -10.70
CA ASN A 106 10.67 -16.91 -10.74
C ASN A 106 10.45 -17.62 -12.10
N ALA A 107 10.96 -18.84 -12.24
CA ALA A 107 10.80 -19.67 -13.45
C ALA A 107 9.32 -19.91 -13.84
N ASN A 108 8.42 -19.91 -12.86
CA ASN A 108 6.97 -20.06 -13.04
C ASN A 108 6.25 -18.74 -13.35
N ARG A 109 7.00 -17.64 -13.56
CA ARG A 109 6.49 -16.27 -13.76
C ARG A 109 5.71 -15.75 -12.55
N GLU A 110 6.08 -16.15 -11.34
CA GLU A 110 5.47 -15.72 -10.09
C GLU A 110 6.30 -14.63 -9.42
N VAL A 111 5.63 -13.64 -8.86
CA VAL A 111 6.22 -12.51 -8.14
C VAL A 111 5.74 -12.54 -6.69
N SER A 112 6.70 -12.45 -5.77
CA SER A 112 6.47 -12.46 -4.33
C SER A 112 6.06 -11.09 -3.79
N SER A 113 5.91 -10.98 -2.46
CA SER A 113 5.37 -9.80 -1.78
C SER A 113 6.15 -8.51 -2.06
N LEU A 114 5.42 -7.45 -2.38
CA LEU A 114 6.02 -6.14 -2.68
C LEU A 114 6.66 -5.49 -1.43
N PRO A 115 7.81 -4.80 -1.58
CA PRO A 115 8.41 -4.03 -0.49
C PRO A 115 7.67 -2.73 -0.28
N MET A 116 6.60 -2.75 0.51
CA MET A 116 5.92 -1.53 0.97
C MET A 116 6.77 -0.80 2.01
N LEU A 117 6.65 0.53 2.07
CA LEU A 117 7.11 1.35 3.18
C LEU A 117 6.30 1.04 4.45
N ASP A 118 6.91 1.26 5.61
CA ASP A 118 6.21 1.08 6.89
C ASP A 118 5.01 2.04 6.98
N GLY A 119 3.84 1.49 7.31
CA GLY A 119 2.58 2.24 7.41
C GLY A 119 1.81 2.34 6.09
N GLU A 120 2.40 2.00 4.95
CA GLU A 120 1.70 2.04 3.65
C GLU A 120 0.96 0.73 3.35
N TYR A 121 -0.25 0.86 2.81
CA TYR A 121 -1.15 -0.26 2.51
C TYR A 121 -1.60 -0.27 1.04
N MET A 122 -1.97 -1.46 0.56
CA MET A 122 -2.52 -1.68 -0.76
C MET A 122 -4.03 -1.45 -0.73
N HIS A 123 -4.50 -0.53 -1.56
CA HIS A 123 -5.93 -0.21 -1.70
C HIS A 123 -6.48 -0.78 -3.00
N TYR A 124 -7.66 -1.41 -2.92
CA TYR A 124 -8.32 -2.02 -4.07
C TYR A 124 -9.40 -1.12 -4.63
N PHE A 125 -9.62 -1.27 -5.93
CA PHE A 125 -10.71 -0.70 -6.70
C PHE A 125 -11.47 -1.90 -7.24
N GLU A 126 -12.74 -2.03 -6.88
CA GLU A 126 -13.62 -3.04 -7.44
C GLU A 126 -14.19 -2.52 -8.76
N ALA A 127 -13.73 -3.09 -9.86
CA ALA A 127 -14.16 -2.71 -11.19
C ALA A 127 -15.57 -3.23 -11.44
N HIS A 128 -16.41 -2.35 -11.97
CA HIS A 128 -17.81 -2.64 -12.31
C HIS A 128 -17.93 -3.49 -13.59
N ASP A 129 -16.89 -3.49 -14.42
CA ASP A 129 -16.79 -4.30 -15.62
C ASP A 129 -15.42 -4.96 -15.68
N ILE A 130 -15.31 -6.01 -16.48
CA ILE A 130 -14.10 -6.81 -16.65
C ILE A 130 -12.96 -5.90 -17.13
N PRO A 131 -11.86 -5.77 -16.35
CA PRO A 131 -10.72 -5.00 -16.76
C PRO A 131 -10.15 -5.49 -18.10
N THR A 132 -9.89 -4.56 -19.00
CA THR A 132 -9.34 -4.88 -20.31
C THR A 132 -7.83 -4.74 -20.28
N TYR A 133 -7.10 -5.82 -20.57
CA TYR A 133 -5.67 -5.81 -20.81
C TYR A 133 -5.39 -5.98 -22.30
N THR A 134 -4.62 -5.08 -22.90
CA THR A 134 -4.09 -5.24 -24.26
C THR A 134 -2.59 -5.02 -24.28
N SER A 135 -1.89 -5.83 -25.06
CA SER A 135 -0.46 -5.69 -25.32
C SER A 135 -0.25 -5.70 -26.82
N SER A 136 0.36 -4.65 -27.35
CA SER A 136 0.78 -4.57 -28.75
C SER A 136 2.29 -4.39 -28.83
N GLY A 137 2.91 -4.92 -29.87
CA GLY A 137 4.34 -4.81 -30.07
C GLY A 137 4.70 -4.94 -31.54
N GLU A 138 5.52 -4.03 -32.02
CA GLU A 138 6.05 -4.04 -33.38
C GLU A 138 7.57 -3.99 -33.35
N LYS A 139 8.20 -4.71 -34.28
CA LYS A 139 9.65 -4.69 -34.44
C LYS A 139 10.03 -3.44 -35.23
N GLY A 140 10.63 -2.46 -34.55
CA GLY A 140 11.27 -1.31 -35.19
C GLY A 140 12.66 -1.63 -35.71
N ASP A 141 13.42 -0.60 -36.07
CA ASP A 141 14.72 -0.71 -36.75
C ASP A 141 15.82 -1.35 -35.87
N LEU A 142 15.85 -1.03 -34.57
CA LEU A 142 16.83 -1.57 -33.60
C LEU A 142 16.21 -2.40 -32.47
N THR A 143 14.96 -2.13 -32.08
CA THR A 143 14.30 -2.75 -30.92
C THR A 143 12.80 -2.92 -31.14
N ILE A 144 12.17 -3.85 -30.41
CA ILE A 144 10.70 -3.95 -30.34
C ILE A 144 10.15 -2.79 -29.49
N SER A 145 9.25 -2.00 -30.07
CA SER A 145 8.40 -1.08 -29.32
C SER A 145 7.13 -1.82 -28.93
N SER A 146 6.90 -2.00 -27.63
CA SER A 146 5.68 -2.62 -27.11
C SER A 146 5.01 -1.74 -26.08
N THR A 147 3.69 -1.72 -26.13
CA THR A 147 2.81 -0.94 -25.26
C THR A 147 1.80 -1.88 -24.63
N ASN A 148 1.75 -1.89 -23.29
CA ASN A 148 0.68 -2.55 -22.56
C ASN A 148 -0.28 -1.49 -22.04
N THR A 149 -1.57 -1.75 -22.22
CA THR A 149 -2.66 -0.91 -21.77
C THR A 149 -3.56 -1.73 -20.86
N PHE A 150 -3.91 -1.17 -19.71
CA PHE A 150 -4.84 -1.76 -18.77
C PHE A 150 -5.94 -0.76 -18.45
N THR A 151 -7.19 -1.12 -18.69
CA THR A 151 -8.35 -0.25 -18.51
C THR A 151 -9.29 -0.84 -17.47
N ILE A 152 -9.70 -0.01 -16.51
CA ILE A 152 -10.73 -0.34 -15.52
C ILE A 152 -11.91 0.62 -15.66
N ILE A 153 -13.12 0.11 -15.45
CA ILE A 153 -14.34 0.91 -15.43
C ILE A 153 -14.89 0.87 -14.01
N MET A 154 -15.01 2.04 -13.41
CA MET A 154 -15.62 2.22 -12.09
C MET A 154 -17.04 2.70 -12.27
N GLY A 155 -17.97 2.05 -11.58
CA GLY A 155 -19.36 2.47 -11.59
C GLY A 155 -19.59 3.73 -10.76
N GLY A 156 -20.52 4.56 -11.24
CA GLY A 156 -20.92 5.81 -10.62
C GLY A 156 -19.89 6.93 -10.76
N VAL A 157 -20.24 8.09 -10.20
CA VAL A 157 -19.36 9.26 -10.08
C VAL A 157 -19.33 9.67 -8.61
N ARG A 158 -18.25 9.29 -7.92
CA ARG A 158 -18.08 9.42 -6.47
C ARG A 158 -16.93 10.36 -6.16
N ASP A 159 -17.00 11.07 -5.03
CA ASP A 159 -15.95 12.02 -4.62
C ASP A 159 -14.56 11.35 -4.52
N GLN A 160 -14.49 10.09 -4.08
CA GLN A 160 -13.22 9.34 -4.07
C GLN A 160 -12.61 9.16 -5.46
N LEU A 161 -13.45 8.92 -6.48
CA LEU A 161 -13.00 8.78 -7.87
C LEU A 161 -12.56 10.13 -8.45
N LEU A 162 -13.26 11.21 -8.09
CA LEU A 162 -12.89 12.58 -8.47
C LEU A 162 -11.55 13.00 -7.84
N ASN A 163 -11.39 12.78 -6.53
CA ASN A 163 -10.14 13.06 -5.82
C ASN A 163 -8.99 12.22 -6.41
N PHE A 164 -9.23 10.94 -6.72
CA PHE A 164 -8.21 10.11 -7.38
C PHE A 164 -7.81 10.68 -8.75
N ILE A 165 -8.76 11.17 -9.55
CA ILE A 165 -8.44 11.87 -10.82
C ILE A 165 -7.55 13.08 -10.56
N GLU A 166 -7.96 13.97 -9.66
CA GLU A 166 -7.30 15.24 -9.41
C GLU A 166 -5.88 15.06 -8.83
N GLU A 167 -5.70 14.10 -7.94
CA GLU A 167 -4.44 13.87 -7.23
C GLU A 167 -3.48 12.93 -7.97
N LYS A 168 -4.01 11.98 -8.76
CA LYS A 168 -3.22 10.84 -9.28
C LYS A 168 -3.08 10.79 -10.79
N ALA A 169 -3.71 11.68 -11.55
CA ALA A 169 -3.50 11.76 -13.00
C ALA A 169 -2.00 11.89 -13.34
N GLY A 170 -1.49 11.01 -14.22
CA GLY A 170 -0.08 10.97 -14.59
C GLY A 170 0.86 10.30 -13.57
N CYS A 171 0.37 9.86 -12.41
CA CYS A 171 1.16 9.11 -11.45
C CYS A 171 1.48 7.68 -11.94
N LYS A 172 2.47 7.08 -11.29
CA LYS A 172 3.07 5.77 -11.65
C LYS A 172 2.64 4.71 -10.65
N PHE A 173 2.17 3.59 -11.17
CA PHE A 173 1.58 2.51 -10.41
C PHE A 173 2.16 1.14 -10.77
N ILE A 174 2.11 0.24 -9.79
CA ILE A 174 2.15 -1.20 -9.97
C ILE A 174 0.72 -1.68 -9.78
N LEU A 175 0.21 -2.46 -10.73
CA LEU A 175 -1.16 -2.96 -10.71
C LEU A 175 -1.15 -4.42 -10.27
N ILE A 176 -1.97 -4.78 -9.30
CA ILE A 176 -2.31 -6.17 -9.01
C ILE A 176 -3.79 -6.33 -9.32
N PHE A 177 -4.19 -7.38 -10.03
CA PHE A 177 -5.59 -7.61 -10.35
C PHE A 177 -5.99 -9.07 -10.16
N GLN A 178 -7.24 -9.28 -9.76
CA GLN A 178 -7.82 -10.56 -9.45
C GLN A 178 -9.30 -10.55 -9.82
N GLU A 179 -9.75 -11.63 -10.45
CA GLU A 179 -11.18 -11.93 -10.61
C GLU A 179 -11.75 -12.41 -9.29
N CYS A 180 -12.89 -11.88 -8.83
CA CYS A 180 -13.41 -12.20 -7.49
C CYS A 180 -13.64 -13.70 -7.25
N GLU A 181 -13.96 -14.48 -8.29
CA GLU A 181 -14.17 -15.93 -8.20
C GLU A 181 -12.87 -16.76 -8.34
N SER A 182 -11.76 -16.12 -8.72
CA SER A 182 -10.47 -16.78 -8.93
C SER A 182 -9.50 -16.45 -7.81
N ASN A 183 -8.80 -17.45 -7.29
CA ASN A 183 -7.69 -17.21 -6.35
C ASN A 183 -6.40 -16.77 -7.06
N ASN A 184 -6.40 -16.67 -8.39
CA ASN A 184 -5.23 -16.25 -9.16
C ASN A 184 -5.16 -14.73 -9.23
N ARG A 185 -4.06 -14.18 -8.71
CA ARG A 185 -3.73 -12.77 -8.83
C ARG A 185 -2.66 -12.59 -9.89
N PHE A 186 -2.70 -11.44 -10.55
CA PHE A 186 -1.70 -11.06 -11.54
C PHE A 186 -1.13 -9.69 -11.21
N ILE A 187 0.12 -9.45 -11.57
CA ILE A 187 0.82 -8.19 -11.36
C ILE A 187 1.35 -7.65 -12.69
N LEU A 188 1.21 -6.34 -12.87
CA LEU A 188 1.66 -5.60 -14.05
C LEU A 188 2.45 -4.34 -13.64
N GLY A 189 3.56 -4.12 -14.35
CA GLY A 189 4.50 -3.04 -14.06
C GLY A 189 5.61 -3.44 -13.09
N ASN A 190 6.65 -2.61 -13.03
CA ASN A 190 7.73 -2.68 -12.05
C ASN A 190 8.29 -1.26 -11.84
N PRO A 191 9.11 -0.99 -10.81
CA PRO A 191 9.60 0.37 -10.53
C PRO A 191 10.33 1.04 -11.71
N CYS A 192 10.98 0.26 -12.58
CA CYS A 192 11.69 0.78 -13.76
C CYS A 192 10.77 1.04 -14.96
N LYS A 193 9.67 0.30 -15.08
CA LYS A 193 8.65 0.41 -16.14
C LYS A 193 7.24 0.33 -15.53
N PRO A 194 6.85 1.33 -14.73
CA PRO A 194 5.54 1.32 -14.06
C PRO A 194 4.42 1.61 -15.04
N MET A 195 3.20 1.26 -14.64
CA MET A 195 1.98 1.64 -15.34
C MET A 195 1.64 3.09 -15.01
N VAL A 196 1.52 3.95 -16.01
CA VAL A 196 1.18 5.37 -15.81
C VAL A 196 -0.32 5.54 -15.98
N LEU A 197 -0.99 6.24 -15.04
CA LEU A 197 -2.38 6.66 -15.26
C LEU A 197 -2.41 7.68 -16.40
N LYS A 198 -2.70 7.20 -17.61
CA LYS A 198 -2.51 7.92 -18.86
C LYS A 198 -3.68 8.82 -19.18
N SER A 199 -4.89 8.32 -18.96
CA SER A 199 -6.13 9.03 -19.22
C SER A 199 -7.23 8.53 -18.30
N TYR A 200 -8.23 9.40 -18.11
CA TYR A 200 -9.49 9.06 -17.49
C TYR A 200 -10.63 9.58 -18.37
N ASN A 201 -11.76 8.87 -18.37
CA ASN A 201 -12.98 9.29 -19.04
C ASN A 201 -14.09 9.30 -18.00
N LEU A 202 -14.56 10.49 -17.63
CA LEU A 202 -15.68 10.66 -16.72
C LEU A 202 -16.95 10.89 -17.54
N LYS A 203 -17.93 10.01 -17.35
CA LYS A 203 -19.28 10.16 -17.91
C LYS A 203 -20.26 10.42 -16.78
N ASN A 204 -21.01 11.51 -16.90
CA ASN A 204 -22.08 11.85 -15.99
C ASN A 204 -23.24 12.46 -16.77
N ASP A 205 -23.90 11.63 -17.56
CA ASP A 205 -25.02 12.05 -18.39
C ASP A 205 -26.27 11.19 -18.09
N LYS A 206 -27.30 11.34 -18.93
CA LYS A 206 -28.56 10.60 -18.79
C LYS A 206 -28.39 9.10 -19.02
N GLU A 207 -27.40 8.68 -19.80
CA GLU A 207 -27.23 7.32 -20.29
C GLU A 207 -26.21 6.54 -19.46
N ASN A 208 -25.15 7.18 -18.98
CA ASN A 208 -24.09 6.53 -18.23
C ASN A 208 -23.50 7.41 -17.14
N ARG A 209 -23.27 6.79 -15.97
CA ARG A 209 -22.53 7.36 -14.84
C ARG A 209 -21.38 6.42 -14.50
N SER A 210 -20.20 6.72 -15.01
CA SER A 210 -19.01 5.88 -14.80
C SER A 210 -17.73 6.67 -14.99
N VAL A 211 -16.64 6.12 -14.44
CA VAL A 211 -15.29 6.63 -14.65
C VAL A 211 -14.43 5.50 -15.19
N THR A 212 -13.90 5.69 -16.39
CA THR A 212 -12.92 4.77 -16.98
C THR A 212 -11.51 5.29 -16.72
N PHE A 213 -10.64 4.45 -16.15
CA PHE A 213 -9.21 4.76 -16.01
C PHE A 213 -8.39 3.90 -16.96
N THR A 214 -7.45 4.53 -17.66
CA THR A 214 -6.53 3.84 -18.57
C THR A 214 -5.11 4.01 -18.09
N PHE A 215 -4.45 2.88 -17.84
CA PHE A 215 -3.05 2.81 -17.46
C PHE A 215 -2.22 2.29 -18.63
N GLU A 216 -1.06 2.90 -18.87
CA GLU A 216 -0.18 2.53 -19.98
C GLU A 216 1.27 2.37 -19.51
N ASN A 217 1.99 1.36 -20.03
CA ASN A 217 3.44 1.36 -20.02
C ASN A 217 4.03 0.94 -21.37
N LYS A 218 5.26 1.38 -21.63
CA LYS A 218 6.07 0.91 -22.76
C LYS A 218 7.01 -0.18 -22.30
N SER A 219 6.56 -1.43 -22.40
CA SER A 219 7.33 -2.60 -22.01
C SER A 219 6.93 -3.82 -22.82
N ILE A 220 7.90 -4.66 -23.18
CA ILE A 220 7.64 -6.00 -23.72
C ILE A 220 7.18 -7.00 -22.64
N LYS A 221 7.33 -6.64 -21.35
CA LYS A 221 7.01 -7.53 -20.24
C LYS A 221 5.49 -7.59 -20.04
N GLN A 222 4.95 -8.79 -20.22
CA GLN A 222 3.57 -9.12 -19.92
C GLN A 222 3.36 -9.27 -18.41
N TYR A 223 2.09 -9.31 -17.97
CA TYR A 223 1.77 -9.57 -16.57
C TYR A 223 2.35 -10.92 -16.08
N HIS A 224 2.60 -10.97 -14.78
CA HIS A 224 3.11 -12.13 -14.05
C HIS A 224 2.07 -12.58 -13.03
N LYS A 225 2.18 -13.81 -12.52
CA LYS A 225 1.36 -14.27 -11.40
C LYS A 225 1.83 -13.58 -10.12
N TYR A 226 0.91 -13.09 -9.30
CA TYR A 226 1.23 -12.52 -8.00
C TYR A 226 0.89 -13.53 -6.90
N VAL A 227 1.90 -13.96 -6.16
CA VAL A 227 1.77 -14.92 -5.04
C VAL A 227 2.05 -14.27 -3.69
N GLY A 228 2.49 -13.01 -3.72
CA GLY A 228 2.73 -12.21 -2.52
C GLY A 228 1.47 -11.88 -1.72
N ASP A 229 1.70 -11.36 -0.52
CA ASP A 229 0.64 -10.90 0.36
C ASP A 229 0.01 -9.60 -0.16
N ILE A 230 -1.26 -9.38 0.21
CA ILE A 230 -1.95 -8.10 0.01
C ILE A 230 -1.96 -7.39 1.36
N ILE A 231 -1.12 -6.38 1.49
CA ILE A 231 -0.89 -5.67 2.75
C ILE A 231 -1.99 -4.62 2.93
N VAL A 232 -3.11 -5.00 3.55
CA VAL A 232 -4.28 -4.12 3.76
C VAL A 232 -4.33 -3.48 5.16
N LYS A 233 -3.45 -3.87 6.06
CA LYS A 233 -3.43 -3.43 7.45
C LYS A 233 -2.07 -3.59 8.07
N GLU A 234 -1.89 -2.97 9.23
CA GLU A 234 -0.63 -3.06 9.96
C GLU A 234 -0.28 -4.50 10.31
N ALA A 235 1.01 -4.82 10.19
CA ALA A 235 1.54 -6.09 10.62
C ALA A 235 1.42 -6.23 12.14
N VAL A 236 0.82 -7.33 12.59
CA VAL A 236 0.55 -7.61 14.00
C VAL A 236 1.85 -8.03 14.69
N PRO A 237 2.18 -7.50 15.88
CA PRO A 237 3.38 -7.92 16.59
C PRO A 237 3.25 -9.39 17.04
N HIS A 238 4.27 -10.18 16.75
CA HIS A 238 4.48 -11.48 17.38
C HIS A 238 5.03 -11.27 18.79
N THR A 239 4.57 -12.09 19.73
CA THR A 239 5.03 -12.02 21.12
C THR A 239 6.50 -12.45 21.21
N ALA A 240 7.35 -11.63 21.82
CA ALA A 240 8.75 -11.99 22.08
C ALA A 240 8.84 -13.33 22.84
N ASP A 241 9.86 -14.12 22.51
CA ASP A 241 10.14 -15.45 23.08
C ASP A 241 9.09 -16.53 22.80
N ALA A 242 7.98 -16.22 22.12
CA ALA A 242 6.97 -17.21 21.77
C ALA A 242 7.47 -18.14 20.65
N THR A 243 7.34 -19.46 20.89
CA THR A 243 7.81 -20.51 19.97
C THR A 243 6.79 -20.88 18.89
N ALA A 244 5.55 -20.42 19.01
CA ALA A 244 4.47 -20.66 18.06
C ALA A 244 3.95 -19.35 17.47
N LEU A 245 3.89 -19.25 16.14
CA LEU A 245 3.20 -18.16 15.47
C LEU A 245 1.68 -18.36 15.61
N ASN A 246 0.98 -17.44 16.27
CA ASN A 246 -0.47 -17.47 16.37
C ASN A 246 -1.09 -16.69 15.19
N VAL A 247 -1.60 -17.42 14.21
CA VAL A 247 -2.23 -16.82 13.02
C VAL A 247 -3.66 -16.40 13.34
N LEU A 248 -3.94 -15.11 13.18
CA LEU A 248 -5.25 -14.52 13.41
C LEU A 248 -6.09 -14.48 12.12
N PRO A 249 -7.43 -14.58 12.22
CA PRO A 249 -8.34 -14.42 11.10
C PRO A 249 -8.10 -13.10 10.35
N GLY A 250 -7.92 -13.19 9.02
CA GLY A 250 -7.70 -12.04 8.15
C GLY A 250 -6.40 -11.25 8.36
N VAL A 251 -5.51 -11.64 9.29
CA VAL A 251 -4.14 -11.08 9.46
C VAL A 251 -3.09 -11.88 8.70
N ASN A 252 -2.49 -11.28 7.69
CA ASN A 252 -1.49 -11.97 6.87
C ASN A 252 -0.05 -11.58 7.22
N THR A 253 0.18 -10.41 7.82
CA THR A 253 1.53 -9.91 8.07
C THR A 253 1.82 -9.83 9.57
N TYR A 254 2.99 -10.33 9.98
CA TYR A 254 3.43 -10.34 11.39
C TYR A 254 4.81 -9.68 11.55
N ARG A 255 4.95 -8.80 12.54
CA ARG A 255 6.24 -8.19 12.91
C ARG A 255 6.91 -9.08 13.95
N ILE A 256 8.12 -9.52 13.66
CA ILE A 256 8.86 -10.45 14.51
C ILE A 256 9.93 -9.67 15.27
N PRO A 257 9.77 -9.46 16.60
CA PRO A 257 10.71 -8.69 17.41
C PRO A 257 11.91 -9.53 17.86
N ASP A 258 12.86 -8.85 18.51
CA ASP A 258 13.90 -9.49 19.31
C ASP A 258 13.31 -10.29 20.48
N GLY A 259 14.04 -11.30 20.93
CA GLY A 259 13.73 -11.99 22.18
C GLY A 259 14.13 -11.16 23.38
N SER A 260 13.46 -11.38 24.51
CA SER A 260 13.66 -10.53 25.70
C SER A 260 15.07 -10.71 26.27
N SER A 261 15.53 -11.96 26.32
CA SER A 261 16.84 -12.32 26.91
C SER A 261 17.85 -12.84 25.90
N ALA A 262 17.42 -13.62 24.91
CA ALA A 262 18.28 -14.21 23.89
C ALA A 262 17.51 -14.34 22.56
N THR A 263 18.18 -14.78 21.49
CA THR A 263 17.50 -15.22 20.27
C THR A 263 16.54 -16.36 20.58
N TYR A 264 15.37 -16.38 19.94
CA TYR A 264 14.36 -17.44 20.10
C TYR A 264 13.96 -18.02 18.75
N ALA A 265 13.48 -19.26 18.74
CA ALA A 265 13.04 -19.94 17.53
C ALA A 265 11.52 -20.03 17.48
N ILE A 266 10.94 -19.67 16.34
CA ILE A 266 9.54 -19.93 16.03
C ILE A 266 9.50 -21.27 15.28
N THR A 267 8.96 -22.29 15.94
CA THR A 267 9.04 -23.68 15.48
C THR A 267 7.69 -24.28 15.10
N SER A 268 6.58 -23.63 15.49
CA SER A 268 5.23 -24.07 15.11
C SER A 268 4.32 -22.92 14.70
N VAL A 269 3.16 -23.27 14.18
CA VAL A 269 2.08 -22.35 13.81
C VAL A 269 0.77 -22.84 14.43
N THR A 270 -0.07 -21.90 14.85
CA THR A 270 -1.39 -22.15 15.45
C THR A 270 -2.43 -21.19 14.86
N GLY A 271 -3.72 -21.47 15.06
CA GLY A 271 -4.81 -20.59 14.61
C GLY A 271 -5.20 -20.73 13.12
N LEU A 272 -4.47 -21.53 12.34
CA LEU A 272 -4.85 -21.87 10.97
C LEU A 272 -6.01 -22.86 10.93
N THR A 273 -6.90 -22.66 9.96
CA THR A 273 -8.04 -23.53 9.68
C THR A 273 -7.99 -24.04 8.24
N SER A 274 -8.85 -25.00 7.88
CA SER A 274 -8.92 -25.53 6.51
C SER A 274 -9.30 -24.48 5.46
N THR A 275 -10.01 -23.42 5.86
CA THR A 275 -10.37 -22.31 4.97
C THR A 275 -9.21 -21.37 4.69
N ASP A 276 -8.12 -21.47 5.46
CA ASP A 276 -6.90 -20.68 5.22
C ASP A 276 -5.99 -21.31 4.15
N LYS A 277 -6.31 -22.49 3.62
CA LYS A 277 -5.46 -23.15 2.61
C LYS A 277 -5.22 -22.24 1.40
N GLY A 278 -3.95 -22.08 1.05
CA GLY A 278 -3.50 -21.24 -0.05
C GLY A 278 -3.33 -19.76 0.29
N ARG A 279 -3.73 -19.33 1.50
CA ARG A 279 -3.49 -17.98 2.05
C ARG A 279 -1.99 -17.73 2.20
N THR A 280 -1.59 -16.47 2.00
CA THR A 280 -0.20 -16.03 2.20
C THR A 280 -0.03 -15.44 3.60
N ILE A 281 1.02 -15.87 4.31
CA ILE A 281 1.45 -15.33 5.61
C ILE A 281 2.87 -14.78 5.45
N THR A 282 3.08 -13.52 5.79
CA THR A 282 4.37 -12.83 5.69
C THR A 282 4.91 -12.49 7.07
N LEU A 283 6.15 -12.88 7.33
CA LEU A 283 6.90 -12.47 8.51
C LEU A 283 7.86 -11.35 8.13
N VAL A 284 7.86 -10.27 8.91
CA VAL A 284 8.75 -9.12 8.74
C VAL A 284 9.63 -9.02 9.98
N GLY A 285 10.93 -9.14 9.77
CA GLY A 285 11.92 -9.04 10.84
C GLY A 285 12.07 -7.59 11.31
N THR A 286 12.07 -7.42 12.62
CA THR A 286 12.31 -6.12 13.30
C THR A 286 13.42 -6.21 14.35
N GLY A 287 14.02 -7.39 14.51
CA GLY A 287 15.06 -7.63 15.49
C GLY A 287 16.40 -6.98 15.15
N SER A 288 17.24 -6.78 16.15
CA SER A 288 18.61 -6.29 16.02
C SER A 288 19.60 -7.32 16.57
N ASP A 289 19.73 -7.38 17.90
CA ASP A 289 20.80 -8.12 18.56
C ASP A 289 20.38 -9.55 18.92
N LYS A 290 19.07 -9.75 19.14
CA LYS A 290 18.49 -11.03 19.57
C LYS A 290 17.37 -11.47 18.63
N PRO A 291 17.59 -11.49 17.30
CA PRO A 291 16.53 -11.72 16.36
C PRO A 291 15.97 -13.13 16.51
N ALA A 292 14.67 -13.26 16.26
CA ALA A 292 14.05 -14.58 16.16
C ALA A 292 14.57 -15.34 14.94
N THR A 293 14.43 -16.66 14.95
CA THR A 293 14.74 -17.53 13.81
C THR A 293 13.57 -18.42 13.43
N VAL A 294 13.49 -18.75 12.14
CA VAL A 294 12.61 -19.79 11.61
C VAL A 294 13.50 -20.76 10.83
N ALA A 295 13.62 -21.98 11.33
CA ALA A 295 14.36 -23.06 10.70
C ALA A 295 13.40 -24.05 10.03
N ASP A 296 13.90 -24.79 9.04
CA ASP A 296 13.13 -25.83 8.35
C ASP A 296 12.69 -26.92 9.35
N ASN A 297 11.40 -27.26 9.33
CA ASN A 297 10.80 -28.27 10.19
C ASN A 297 9.42 -28.70 9.66
N THR A 298 8.67 -29.50 10.41
CA THR A 298 7.35 -30.02 9.99
C THR A 298 6.28 -28.94 9.80
N SER A 299 6.37 -27.80 10.50
CA SER A 299 5.45 -26.67 10.37
C SER A 299 5.92 -25.61 9.38
N TYR A 300 7.23 -25.49 9.15
CA TYR A 300 7.83 -24.52 8.23
C TYR A 300 8.71 -25.24 7.22
N ILE A 301 8.21 -25.39 6.00
CA ILE A 301 8.95 -25.96 4.88
C ILE A 301 9.67 -24.82 4.15
N LEU A 302 10.99 -24.75 4.26
CA LEU A 302 11.83 -23.67 3.73
C LEU A 302 12.52 -24.07 2.42
N GLU A 303 12.66 -23.10 1.52
CA GLU A 303 13.50 -23.24 0.33
C GLU A 303 14.95 -23.49 0.77
N ASP A 304 15.56 -24.53 0.21
CA ASP A 304 16.92 -25.02 0.51
C ASP A 304 17.21 -25.35 1.99
N GLY A 305 16.18 -25.46 2.84
CA GLY A 305 16.33 -25.77 4.27
C GLY A 305 17.06 -24.69 5.08
N ALA A 306 17.35 -23.53 4.48
CA ALA A 306 18.15 -22.49 5.11
C ALA A 306 17.35 -21.75 6.19
N THR A 307 17.92 -21.54 7.37
CA THR A 307 17.27 -20.80 8.47
C THR A 307 17.11 -19.32 8.12
N TRP A 308 15.90 -18.79 8.29
CA TRP A 308 15.62 -17.36 8.18
C TRP A 308 15.80 -16.67 9.54
N THR A 309 16.42 -15.49 9.55
CA THR A 309 16.66 -14.69 10.77
C THR A 309 15.94 -13.35 10.69
N ALA A 310 15.10 -13.06 11.68
CA ALA A 310 14.16 -11.95 11.76
C ALA A 310 14.80 -10.58 12.08
N LYS A 311 15.94 -10.28 11.46
CA LYS A 311 16.59 -8.97 11.54
C LYS A 311 15.76 -7.88 10.87
N ALA A 312 15.94 -6.63 11.30
CA ALA A 312 15.33 -5.47 10.68
C ALA A 312 15.54 -5.48 9.16
N GLY A 313 14.43 -5.39 8.43
CA GLY A 313 14.42 -5.40 6.96
C GLY A 313 14.39 -6.80 6.32
N SER A 314 14.60 -7.87 7.07
CA SER A 314 14.36 -9.23 6.59
C SER A 314 12.86 -9.48 6.40
N ARG A 315 12.52 -10.32 5.42
CA ARG A 315 11.16 -10.81 5.23
C ARG A 315 11.17 -12.25 4.73
N ILE A 316 10.09 -12.97 4.99
CA ILE A 316 9.82 -14.27 4.37
C ILE A 316 8.31 -14.43 4.24
N SER A 317 7.84 -15.02 3.15
CA SER A 317 6.41 -15.30 2.95
C SER A 317 6.17 -16.78 2.76
N PHE A 318 5.06 -17.25 3.31
CA PHE A 318 4.65 -18.63 3.30
C PHE A 318 3.26 -18.77 2.72
N ARG A 319 3.02 -19.89 2.05
CA ARG A 319 1.69 -20.33 1.65
C ARG A 319 1.20 -21.39 2.63
N VAL A 320 -0.03 -21.22 3.11
CA VAL A 320 -0.69 -22.19 3.98
C VAL A 320 -1.00 -23.46 3.18
N LEU A 321 -0.44 -24.60 3.59
CA LEU A 321 -0.71 -25.90 2.98
C LEU A 321 -1.89 -26.59 3.65
N ASP A 322 -1.93 -26.53 4.98
CA ASP A 322 -2.95 -27.10 5.87
C ASP A 322 -3.00 -26.33 7.20
N SER A 323 -3.72 -26.85 8.21
CA SER A 323 -3.91 -26.21 9.52
C SER A 323 -2.65 -26.11 10.40
N THR A 324 -1.52 -26.68 9.97
CA THR A 324 -0.27 -26.79 10.75
C THR A 324 1.00 -26.54 9.95
N THR A 325 0.88 -26.39 8.63
CA THR A 325 2.02 -26.35 7.70
C THR A 325 2.02 -25.08 6.85
N LEU A 326 3.14 -24.38 6.89
CA LEU A 326 3.48 -23.22 6.08
C LEU A 326 4.64 -23.59 5.14
N VAL A 327 4.47 -23.34 3.84
CA VAL A 327 5.48 -23.62 2.81
C VAL A 327 6.01 -22.31 2.27
N GLU A 328 7.33 -22.12 2.30
CA GLU A 328 7.96 -20.90 1.79
C GLU A 328 7.58 -20.66 0.33
N ILE A 329 7.20 -19.42 0.03
CA ILE A 329 6.96 -18.98 -1.33
C ILE A 329 8.32 -18.69 -1.95
N GLN A 330 8.64 -19.40 -3.04
CA GLN A 330 9.91 -19.25 -3.74
C GLN A 330 10.24 -17.79 -4.06
N GLY A 331 11.47 -17.38 -3.76
CA GLY A 331 11.94 -16.01 -4.00
C GLY A 331 11.23 -14.93 -3.17
N SER A 332 10.50 -15.31 -2.11
CA SER A 332 9.91 -14.35 -1.17
C SER A 332 10.87 -13.90 -0.06
N ARG A 333 11.93 -14.68 0.17
CA ARG A 333 12.90 -14.43 1.22
C ARG A 333 13.80 -13.25 0.90
N VAL A 334 13.86 -12.33 1.85
CA VAL A 334 14.90 -11.29 1.96
C VAL A 334 15.56 -11.48 3.31
N GLN A 335 16.88 -11.61 3.30
CA GLN A 335 17.69 -11.77 4.50
C GLN A 335 18.66 -10.59 4.58
N THR A 336 18.55 -9.79 5.63
CA THR A 336 19.54 -8.75 5.96
C THR A 336 20.66 -9.35 6.82
N ALA A 337 21.85 -8.76 6.70
CA ALA A 337 23.10 -9.28 7.24
C ALA A 337 23.17 -9.25 8.77
#